data_AF-A0A6P3Z7G1-F1
#
_entry.id   AF-A0A6P3Z7G1-F1
#
_cell.length_a   1.000
_cell.length_b   1.000
_cell.length_c   1.000
_cell.angle_alpha   90.00
_cell.angle_beta   90.00
_cell.angle_gamma   90.00
#
_symmetry.space_group_name_H-M   'P 1'
#
loop_
_entity.id
_entity.type
_entity.pdbx_description
1 polymer ?
#
loop_
_entity_poly.entity_id
_entity_poly.type
_entity_poly.pdbx_seq_one_letter_code
_entity_poly.pdbx_strand_id
1 'polypeptide(L)'
;MAKEVQNSRSGEIKKTAEDLDGFLNSVRKGARVSNEEILGFAKLFNDELTLDNISRPRLVNMCKYMGISPFGTDAYLRYMLRKRLQSIKADDKLIQAEGVESLSEAELREDCRERGMLGLLSVEEMRQQLRDWLDLSLNHSVPSSLLILSRAFTVSGKLKPEDAVRATLSSLPDEVVDTVGVTALPSEDSVSERRRKLEYLEMQEELIKVNFFNVVLNSFIKK
;
A
#
# COMPACT_ATOMS: atom_id res chain seq x y z
N MET A 1 -44.36 -14.94 8.95
CA MET A 1 -43.21 -14.01 8.85
C MET A 1 -41.94 -14.81 9.12
N ALA A 2 -41.16 -15.09 8.09
CA ALA A 2 -39.72 -15.33 8.13
C ALA A 2 -39.30 -15.63 6.69
N LYS A 3 -38.88 -14.60 5.95
CA LYS A 3 -38.28 -14.78 4.62
C LYS A 3 -36.86 -15.26 4.85
N GLU A 4 -36.57 -16.45 4.35
CA GLU A 4 -35.22 -16.98 4.19
C GLU A 4 -34.41 -16.03 3.31
N VAL A 5 -33.28 -15.58 3.85
CA VAL A 5 -32.30 -14.76 3.14
C VAL A 5 -31.50 -15.71 2.24
N GLN A 6 -31.77 -15.63 0.94
CA GLN A 6 -30.95 -16.22 -0.10
C GLN A 6 -29.57 -15.55 -0.06
N ASN A 7 -28.56 -16.29 0.41
CA ASN A 7 -27.18 -15.85 0.34
C ASN A 7 -26.63 -16.17 -1.06
N SER A 8 -26.61 -15.13 -1.90
CA SER A 8 -26.15 -15.17 -3.28
C SER A 8 -24.63 -15.34 -3.35
N ARG A 9 -24.20 -16.36 -4.09
CA ARG A 9 -22.86 -16.63 -4.64
C ARG A 9 -21.89 -15.43 -4.75
N SER A 10 -20.78 -15.51 -4.03
CA SER A 10 -19.44 -15.20 -4.57
C SER A 10 -18.44 -16.15 -3.89
N GLY A 11 -17.78 -16.98 -4.69
CA GLY A 11 -16.77 -17.94 -4.22
C GLY A 11 -15.44 -17.25 -3.91
N GLU A 12 -15.42 -16.31 -2.99
CA GLU A 12 -14.16 -15.84 -2.40
C GLU A 12 -13.73 -16.90 -1.38
N ILE A 13 -12.70 -17.66 -1.73
CA ILE A 13 -11.96 -18.48 -0.76
C ILE A 13 -11.51 -17.52 0.34
N LYS A 14 -11.99 -17.75 1.57
CA LYS A 14 -11.56 -16.97 2.74
C LYS A 14 -10.06 -17.14 2.88
N LYS A 15 -9.31 -16.09 2.57
CA LYS A 15 -7.86 -16.05 2.78
C LYS A 15 -7.61 -15.98 4.28
N THR A 16 -6.67 -16.77 4.76
CA THR A 16 -6.23 -16.79 6.15
C THR A 16 -4.88 -16.10 6.31
N ALA A 17 -4.53 -15.75 7.55
CA ALA A 17 -3.19 -15.22 7.85
C ALA A 17 -2.07 -16.21 7.44
N GLU A 18 -2.34 -17.52 7.53
CA GLU A 18 -1.42 -18.58 7.11
C GLU A 18 -1.25 -18.60 5.58
N ASP A 19 -2.31 -18.34 4.82
CA ASP A 19 -2.21 -18.21 3.36
C ASP A 19 -1.36 -17.01 2.95
N LEU A 20 -1.50 -15.88 3.66
CA LEU A 20 -0.70 -14.69 3.40
C LEU A 20 0.79 -14.93 3.70
N ASP A 21 1.09 -15.55 4.84
CA ASP A 21 2.48 -15.88 5.22
C ASP A 21 3.08 -16.92 4.27
N GLY A 22 2.33 -17.96 3.92
CA GLY A 22 2.73 -18.97 2.94
C GLY A 22 2.99 -18.37 1.56
N PHE A 23 2.14 -17.45 1.12
CA PHE A 23 2.34 -16.70 -0.12
C PHE A 23 3.62 -15.89 -0.08
N LEU A 24 3.80 -15.02 0.92
CA LEU A 24 4.99 -14.17 1.03
C LEU A 24 6.29 -14.98 1.12
N ASN A 25 6.28 -16.07 1.88
CA ASN A 25 7.41 -16.98 1.97
C ASN A 25 7.73 -17.66 0.63
N SER A 26 6.71 -18.02 -0.14
CA SER A 26 6.89 -18.58 -1.49
C SER A 26 7.48 -17.55 -2.45
N VAL A 27 7.01 -16.30 -2.38
CA VAL A 27 7.55 -15.22 -3.22
C VAL A 27 9.00 -14.88 -2.82
N ARG A 28 9.31 -14.78 -1.51
CA ARG A 28 10.68 -14.55 -1.00
C ARG A 28 11.66 -15.64 -1.43
N LYS A 29 11.18 -16.88 -1.59
CA LYS A 29 11.96 -18.03 -2.11
C LYS A 29 12.08 -18.06 -3.65
N GLY A 30 11.47 -17.10 -4.36
CA GLY A 30 11.52 -17.00 -5.81
C GLY A 30 10.56 -17.94 -6.54
N ALA A 31 9.50 -18.44 -5.88
CA ALA A 31 8.48 -19.25 -6.52
C ALA A 31 7.70 -18.43 -7.58
N ARG A 32 7.22 -19.11 -8.63
CA ARG A 32 6.33 -18.51 -9.62
C ARG A 32 4.92 -18.40 -9.03
N VAL A 33 4.49 -17.17 -8.78
CA VAL A 33 3.12 -16.83 -8.37
C VAL A 33 2.35 -16.19 -9.52
N SER A 34 1.03 -16.38 -9.56
CA SER A 34 0.19 -15.79 -10.60
C SER A 34 -0.12 -14.31 -10.34
N ASN A 35 -0.38 -13.53 -11.39
CA ASN A 35 -0.79 -12.13 -11.24
C ASN A 35 -2.10 -12.00 -10.44
N GLU A 36 -3.04 -12.91 -10.64
CA GLU A 36 -4.31 -12.93 -9.90
C GLU A 36 -4.10 -13.12 -8.39
N GLU A 37 -3.16 -14.01 -8.03
CA GLU A 37 -2.80 -14.26 -6.64
C GLU A 37 -2.11 -13.05 -6.01
N ILE A 38 -1.14 -12.43 -6.72
CA ILE A 38 -0.47 -11.20 -6.29
C ILE A 38 -1.50 -10.09 -6.02
N LEU A 39 -2.37 -9.82 -6.99
CA LEU A 39 -3.40 -8.77 -6.88
C LEU A 39 -4.41 -9.11 -5.78
N GLY A 40 -4.74 -10.39 -5.62
CA GLY A 40 -5.62 -10.85 -4.58
C GLY A 40 -5.07 -10.61 -3.17
N PHE A 41 -3.76 -10.74 -2.93
CA PHE A 41 -3.15 -10.43 -1.62
C PHE A 41 -2.85 -8.94 -1.45
N ALA A 42 -2.52 -8.23 -2.53
CA ALA A 42 -2.24 -6.79 -2.49
C ALA A 42 -3.43 -5.96 -1.94
N LYS A 43 -4.67 -6.39 -2.24
CA LYS A 43 -5.91 -5.77 -1.74
C LYS A 43 -6.09 -5.83 -0.23
N LEU A 44 -5.38 -6.71 0.47
CA LEU A 44 -5.48 -6.86 1.93
C LEU A 44 -4.73 -5.75 2.67
N PHE A 45 -3.78 -5.10 2.00
CA PHE A 45 -3.04 -3.99 2.56
C PHE A 45 -3.87 -2.70 2.49
N ASN A 46 -3.60 -1.78 3.39
CA ASN A 46 -4.18 -0.43 3.40
C ASN A 46 -3.05 0.62 3.36
N ASP A 47 -3.30 1.77 2.75
CA ASP A 47 -2.33 2.88 2.68
C ASP A 47 -1.89 3.33 4.07
N GLU A 48 -2.83 3.47 5.01
CA GLU A 48 -2.53 3.90 6.38
C GLU A 48 -1.64 2.89 7.11
N LEU A 49 -2.06 1.62 7.09
CA LEU A 49 -1.33 0.52 7.70
C LEU A 49 0.07 0.38 7.10
N THR A 50 0.20 0.50 5.78
CA THR A 50 1.49 0.44 5.09
C THR A 50 2.38 1.58 5.56
N LEU A 51 1.88 2.82 5.56
CA LEU A 51 2.68 3.99 5.93
C LEU A 51 3.10 3.99 7.40
N ASP A 52 2.27 3.47 8.31
CA ASP A 52 2.61 3.40 9.74
C ASP A 52 3.74 2.41 10.03
N ASN A 53 3.77 1.29 9.30
CA ASN A 53 4.66 0.17 9.58
C ASN A 53 5.93 0.11 8.70
N ILE A 54 6.11 1.02 7.74
CA ILE A 54 7.36 1.10 6.94
C ILE A 54 8.44 1.99 7.60
N SER A 55 9.70 1.65 7.33
CA SER A 55 10.85 2.38 7.88
C SER A 55 11.02 3.78 7.30
N ARG A 56 11.63 4.67 8.09
CA ARG A 56 11.93 6.06 7.67
C ARG A 56 12.65 6.18 6.32
N PRO A 57 13.67 5.37 5.98
CA PRO A 57 14.29 5.42 4.66
C PRO A 57 13.29 5.20 3.51
N ARG A 58 12.31 4.30 3.69
CA ARG A 58 11.25 4.06 2.70
C ARG A 58 10.30 5.25 2.59
N LEU A 59 9.87 5.82 3.71
CA LEU A 59 9.05 7.05 3.72
C LEU A 59 9.74 8.20 2.96
N VAL A 60 11.04 8.39 3.21
CA VAL A 60 11.85 9.41 2.53
C VAL A 60 11.93 9.13 1.03
N ASN A 61 12.12 7.88 0.61
CA ASN A 61 12.17 7.51 -0.80
C ASN A 61 10.83 7.75 -1.49
N MET A 62 9.70 7.37 -0.86
CA MET A 62 8.37 7.67 -1.39
C MET A 62 8.17 9.17 -1.58
N CYS A 63 8.54 10.00 -0.60
CA CYS A 63 8.46 11.45 -0.71
C CYS A 63 9.25 11.96 -1.93
N LYS A 64 10.49 11.49 -2.12
CA LYS A 64 11.33 11.87 -3.26
C LYS A 64 10.70 11.49 -4.60
N TYR A 65 10.15 10.28 -4.72
CA TYR A 65 9.50 9.84 -5.96
C TYR A 65 8.30 10.71 -6.32
N MET A 66 7.54 11.15 -5.31
CA MET A 66 6.33 11.98 -5.49
C MET A 66 6.62 13.49 -5.52
N GLY A 67 7.90 13.87 -5.63
CA GLY A 67 8.34 15.27 -5.64
C GLY A 67 8.09 16.04 -4.34
N ILE A 68 7.88 15.35 -3.22
CA ILE A 68 7.69 15.93 -1.89
C ILE A 68 9.07 16.07 -1.23
N SER A 69 9.37 17.24 -0.67
CA SER A 69 10.60 17.45 0.09
C SER A 69 10.57 16.63 1.40
N PRO A 70 11.49 15.67 1.61
CA PRO A 70 11.48 14.83 2.80
C PRO A 70 12.17 15.52 3.97
N PHE A 71 11.42 16.28 4.76
CA PHE A 71 11.91 16.92 5.98
C PHE A 71 11.00 16.63 7.18
N GLY A 72 11.50 16.87 8.39
CA GLY A 72 10.72 16.69 9.61
C GLY A 72 10.70 15.25 10.16
N THR A 73 9.72 15.01 11.03
CA THR A 73 9.52 13.75 11.74
C THR A 73 8.79 12.72 10.88
N ASP A 74 8.86 11.45 11.25
CA ASP A 74 8.22 10.36 10.51
C ASP A 74 6.70 10.53 10.48
N ALA A 75 6.09 11.03 11.57
CA ALA A 75 4.68 11.40 11.61
C ALA A 75 4.32 12.46 10.55
N TYR A 76 5.18 13.47 10.36
CA TYR A 76 4.96 14.49 9.34
C TYR A 76 5.11 13.92 7.92
N LEU A 77 6.12 13.09 7.67
CA LEU A 77 6.28 12.42 6.37
C LEU A 77 5.06 11.55 6.05
N ARG A 78 4.57 10.76 7.01
CA ARG A 78 3.36 9.95 6.85
C ARG A 78 2.13 10.80 6.56
N TYR A 79 1.94 11.91 7.27
CA TYR A 79 0.83 12.83 7.02
C TYR A 79 0.87 13.40 5.59
N MET A 80 2.03 13.88 5.15
CA MET A 80 2.21 14.42 3.80
C MET A 80 1.94 13.37 2.72
N LEU A 81 2.43 12.14 2.91
CA LEU A 81 2.17 11.02 2.02
C LEU A 81 0.68 10.68 1.97
N ARG A 82 -0.01 10.54 3.11
CA ARG A 82 -1.46 10.29 3.16
C ARG A 82 -2.24 11.33 2.39
N LYS A 83 -1.96 12.61 2.64
CA LYS A 83 -2.63 13.73 1.94
C LYS A 83 -2.40 13.64 0.43
N ARG A 84 -1.16 13.35 0.00
CA ARG A 84 -0.84 13.19 -1.42
C ARG A 84 -1.54 11.98 -2.05
N LEU A 85 -1.55 10.82 -1.39
CA LEU A 85 -2.22 9.62 -1.88
C LEU A 85 -3.73 9.83 -2.02
N GLN A 86 -4.36 10.55 -1.09
CA GLN A 86 -5.77 10.95 -1.19
C GLN A 86 -6.03 11.87 -2.39
N SER A 87 -5.16 12.84 -2.62
CA SER A 87 -5.23 13.73 -3.79
C SER A 87 -5.12 12.93 -5.09
N ILE A 88 -4.13 12.04 -5.19
CA ILE A 88 -3.94 11.16 -6.35
C ILE A 88 -5.17 10.28 -6.56
N LYS A 89 -5.80 9.77 -5.50
CA LYS A 89 -6.98 8.92 -5.63
C LYS A 89 -8.21 9.69 -6.13
N ALA A 90 -8.36 10.94 -5.74
CA ALA A 90 -9.41 11.81 -6.26
C ALA A 90 -9.18 12.13 -7.74
N ASP A 91 -7.94 12.44 -8.08
CA ASP A 91 -7.50 12.74 -9.44
C ASP A 91 -7.59 11.52 -10.38
N ASP A 92 -7.21 10.32 -9.90
CA ASP A 92 -7.38 9.05 -10.62
C ASP A 92 -8.83 8.86 -11.11
N LYS A 93 -9.82 9.19 -10.26
CA LYS A 93 -11.24 9.10 -10.62
C LYS A 93 -11.65 10.12 -11.68
N LEU A 94 -11.09 11.33 -11.62
CA LEU A 94 -11.34 12.38 -12.60
C LEU A 94 -10.77 11.98 -13.96
N ILE A 95 -9.49 11.57 -14.00
CA ILE A 95 -8.82 11.11 -15.21
C ILE A 95 -9.53 9.89 -15.81
N GLN A 96 -10.03 8.96 -14.99
CA GLN A 96 -10.79 7.83 -15.53
C GLN A 96 -12.14 8.25 -16.13
N ALA A 97 -12.80 9.28 -15.59
CA ALA A 97 -14.06 9.79 -16.13
C ALA A 97 -13.87 10.55 -17.46
N GLU A 98 -12.78 11.32 -17.58
CA GLU A 98 -12.48 12.13 -18.77
C GLU A 98 -11.72 11.34 -19.86
N GLY A 99 -10.94 10.35 -19.43
CA GLY A 99 -10.09 9.50 -20.26
C GLY A 99 -8.66 10.03 -20.38
N VAL A 100 -7.67 9.13 -20.31
CA VAL A 100 -6.23 9.48 -20.39
C VAL A 100 -5.85 10.25 -21.67
N GLU A 101 -6.63 10.10 -22.74
CA GLU A 101 -6.39 10.80 -24.01
C GLU A 101 -6.80 12.29 -23.97
N SER A 102 -7.57 12.73 -22.96
CA SER A 102 -7.94 14.14 -22.79
C SER A 102 -6.80 15.01 -22.27
N LEU A 103 -5.80 14.39 -21.62
CA LEU A 103 -4.68 15.08 -20.98
C LEU A 103 -3.71 15.68 -22.01
N SER A 104 -3.31 16.92 -21.77
CA SER A 104 -2.17 17.52 -22.46
C SER A 104 -0.87 16.82 -22.07
N GLU A 105 0.19 16.98 -22.87
CA GLU A 105 1.50 16.40 -22.53
C GLU A 105 2.06 16.94 -21.20
N ALA A 106 1.74 18.19 -20.85
CA ALA A 106 2.17 18.79 -19.59
C ALA A 106 1.48 18.13 -18.39
N GLU A 107 0.15 18.01 -18.44
CA GLU A 107 -0.66 17.34 -17.41
C GLU A 107 -0.25 15.88 -17.28
N LEU A 108 -0.13 15.15 -18.39
CA LEU A 108 0.30 13.77 -18.39
C LEU A 108 1.66 13.56 -17.70
N ARG A 109 2.63 14.46 -17.97
CA ARG A 109 3.95 14.40 -17.35
C ARG A 109 3.88 14.71 -15.85
N GLU A 110 3.05 15.65 -15.44
CA GLU A 110 2.81 15.97 -14.04
C GLU A 110 2.15 14.80 -13.31
N ASP A 111 1.08 14.24 -13.86
CA ASP A 111 0.32 13.11 -13.33
C ASP A 111 1.19 11.86 -13.14
N CYS A 112 2.01 11.54 -14.13
CA CYS A 112 3.01 10.48 -14.03
C CYS A 112 3.99 10.73 -12.88
N ARG A 113 4.52 11.95 -12.77
CA ARG A 113 5.47 12.32 -11.72
C ARG A 113 4.83 12.25 -10.32
N GLU A 114 3.60 12.70 -10.15
CA GLU A 114 2.89 12.63 -8.86
C GLU A 114 2.72 11.18 -8.40
N ARG A 115 2.53 10.27 -9.35
CA ARG A 115 2.40 8.81 -9.16
C ARG A 115 3.74 8.08 -9.12
N GLY A 116 4.85 8.82 -9.01
CA GLY A 116 6.20 8.26 -8.87
C GLY A 116 6.73 7.56 -10.13
N MET A 117 6.13 7.83 -11.30
CA MET A 117 6.62 7.36 -12.59
C MET A 117 7.73 8.30 -13.05
N LEU A 118 8.97 7.85 -12.90
CA LEU A 118 10.17 8.63 -13.20
C LEU A 118 10.80 8.15 -14.50
N GLY A 119 11.25 9.08 -15.34
CA GLY A 119 11.99 8.78 -16.56
C GLY A 119 11.68 9.73 -17.71
N LEU A 120 12.50 9.67 -18.76
CA LEU A 120 12.20 10.28 -20.05
C LEU A 120 11.44 9.24 -20.88
N LEU A 121 10.12 9.37 -20.89
CA LEU A 121 9.21 8.48 -21.61
C LEU A 121 8.57 9.23 -22.77
N SER A 122 8.22 8.53 -23.84
CA SER A 122 7.35 9.09 -24.87
C SER A 122 5.95 9.35 -24.32
N VAL A 123 5.16 10.15 -25.04
CA VAL A 123 3.77 10.44 -24.66
C VAL A 123 2.96 9.15 -24.58
N GLU A 124 3.12 8.25 -25.55
CA GLU A 124 2.43 6.96 -25.60
C GLU A 124 2.82 6.05 -24.42
N GLU A 125 4.10 6.05 -24.03
CA GLU A 125 4.57 5.28 -22.86
C GLU A 125 4.00 5.86 -21.57
N MET A 126 3.95 7.18 -21.40
CA MET A 126 3.33 7.82 -20.23
C MET A 126 1.85 7.50 -20.14
N ARG A 127 1.12 7.59 -21.27
CA ARG A 127 -0.31 7.20 -21.31
C ARG A 127 -0.51 5.75 -20.93
N GLN A 128 0.36 4.84 -21.39
CA GLN A 128 0.27 3.44 -21.02
C GLN A 128 0.53 3.22 -19.53
N GLN A 129 1.57 3.86 -18.96
CA GLN A 129 1.84 3.74 -17.53
C GLN A 129 0.70 4.30 -16.67
N LEU A 130 0.07 5.40 -17.10
CA LEU A 130 -1.07 5.98 -16.41
C LEU A 130 -2.30 5.05 -16.50
N ARG A 131 -2.56 4.43 -17.65
CA ARG A 131 -3.60 3.39 -17.79
C ARG A 131 -3.36 2.22 -16.85
N ASP A 132 -2.14 1.67 -16.83
CA ASP A 132 -1.78 0.54 -15.97
C ASP A 132 -1.94 0.92 -14.49
N TRP A 133 -1.59 2.15 -14.12
CA TRP A 133 -1.81 2.67 -12.76
C TRP A 133 -3.29 2.74 -12.42
N LEU A 134 -4.11 3.33 -13.27
CA LEU A 134 -5.55 3.48 -13.03
C LEU A 134 -6.23 2.13 -12.92
N ASP A 135 -5.85 1.16 -13.76
CA ASP A 135 -6.36 -0.20 -13.69
C ASP A 135 -6.01 -0.87 -12.36
N LEU A 136 -4.75 -0.79 -11.93
CA LEU A 136 -4.34 -1.34 -10.64
C LEU A 136 -5.00 -0.62 -9.45
N SER A 137 -5.05 0.70 -9.48
CA SER A 137 -5.57 1.56 -8.41
C SER A 137 -7.09 1.43 -8.28
N LEU A 138 -7.84 1.54 -9.38
CA LEU A 138 -9.31 1.68 -9.36
C LEU A 138 -10.01 0.35 -9.61
N ASN A 139 -9.54 -0.47 -10.57
CA ASN A 139 -10.21 -1.73 -10.92
C ASN A 139 -9.74 -2.88 -10.03
N HIS A 140 -8.43 -2.97 -9.79
CA HIS A 140 -7.86 -3.99 -8.91
C HIS A 140 -7.71 -3.54 -7.46
N SER A 141 -8.12 -2.31 -7.11
CA SER A 141 -8.12 -1.81 -5.73
C SER A 141 -6.78 -1.98 -5.00
N VAL A 142 -5.66 -1.93 -5.73
CA VAL A 142 -4.34 -1.99 -5.15
C VAL A 142 -4.06 -0.66 -4.43
N PRO A 143 -3.63 -0.66 -3.16
CA PRO A 143 -3.30 0.55 -2.42
C PRO A 143 -2.23 1.37 -3.12
N SER A 144 -2.44 2.69 -3.22
CA SER A 144 -1.52 3.60 -3.90
C SER A 144 -0.15 3.62 -3.21
N SER A 145 -0.08 3.41 -1.89
CA SER A 145 1.19 3.28 -1.17
C SER A 145 2.04 2.12 -1.68
N LEU A 146 1.43 0.97 -1.98
CA LEU A 146 2.12 -0.19 -2.54
C LEU A 146 2.56 0.07 -3.98
N LEU A 147 1.73 0.75 -4.78
CA LEU A 147 2.09 1.13 -6.15
C LEU A 147 3.25 2.12 -6.19
N ILE A 148 3.35 3.06 -5.25
CA ILE A 148 4.51 3.96 -5.14
C ILE A 148 5.76 3.20 -4.70
N LEU A 149 5.64 2.33 -3.69
CA LEU A 149 6.77 1.52 -3.21
C LEU A 149 7.32 0.60 -4.30
N SER A 150 6.46 0.09 -5.20
CA SER A 150 6.89 -0.75 -6.32
C SER A 150 7.74 -0.05 -7.35
N ARG A 151 7.63 1.28 -7.47
CA ARG A 151 8.46 2.07 -8.40
C ARG A 151 9.94 2.01 -8.07
N ALA A 152 10.32 1.80 -6.81
CA ALA A 152 11.72 1.58 -6.42
C ALA A 152 12.35 0.38 -7.16
N PHE A 153 11.55 -0.64 -7.49
CA PHE A 153 12.00 -1.83 -8.21
C PHE A 153 11.93 -1.67 -9.73
N THR A 154 11.06 -0.78 -10.24
CA THR A 154 10.94 -0.49 -11.68
C THR A 154 12.05 0.42 -12.19
N VAL A 155 12.56 1.34 -11.37
CA VAL A 155 13.66 2.26 -11.72
C VAL A 155 14.97 1.51 -12.02
N SER A 156 15.14 0.28 -11.51
CA SER A 156 16.30 -0.58 -11.81
C SER A 156 16.17 -1.44 -13.08
N GLY A 157 15.04 -1.41 -13.80
CA GLY A 157 14.91 -2.00 -15.13
C GLY A 157 13.72 -2.94 -15.32
N LYS A 158 12.80 -2.52 -16.20
CA LYS A 158 11.85 -3.32 -17.02
C LYS A 158 11.06 -4.46 -16.33
N LEU A 159 10.74 -4.35 -15.05
CA LEU A 159 9.75 -5.24 -14.44
C LEU A 159 8.33 -4.77 -14.82
N LYS A 160 7.45 -5.73 -15.14
CA LYS A 160 6.02 -5.43 -15.32
C LYS A 160 5.45 -4.87 -14.00
N PRO A 161 4.39 -4.05 -14.02
CA PRO A 161 3.80 -3.48 -12.81
C PRO A 161 3.50 -4.53 -11.72
N GLU A 162 3.00 -5.70 -12.11
CA GLU A 162 2.64 -6.79 -11.20
C GLU A 162 3.88 -7.44 -10.59
N ASP A 163 4.95 -7.61 -11.37
CA ASP A 163 6.24 -8.11 -10.89
C ASP A 163 6.87 -7.14 -9.88
N ALA A 164 6.67 -5.84 -10.07
CA ALA A 164 7.12 -4.81 -9.13
C ALA A 164 6.30 -4.81 -7.83
N VAL A 165 4.98 -5.02 -7.92
CA VAL A 165 4.12 -5.21 -6.74
C VAL A 165 4.55 -6.47 -5.97
N ARG A 166 4.80 -7.58 -6.67
CA ARG A 166 5.35 -8.82 -6.06
C ARG A 166 6.65 -8.58 -5.31
N ALA A 167 7.60 -7.88 -5.93
CA ALA A 167 8.87 -7.53 -5.30
C ALA A 167 8.66 -6.65 -4.05
N THR A 168 7.70 -5.73 -4.11
CA THR A 168 7.34 -4.87 -2.99
C THR A 168 6.79 -5.67 -1.83
N LEU A 169 5.78 -6.51 -2.07
CA LEU A 169 5.17 -7.37 -1.05
C LEU A 169 6.22 -8.23 -0.34
N SER A 170 7.17 -8.80 -1.10
CA SER A 170 8.27 -9.61 -0.56
C SER A 170 9.21 -8.82 0.34
N SER A 171 9.38 -7.53 0.04
CA SER A 171 10.29 -6.63 0.74
C SER A 171 9.65 -5.94 1.96
N LEU A 172 8.36 -6.13 2.20
CA LEU A 172 7.70 -5.51 3.35
C LEU A 172 8.20 -6.15 4.66
N PRO A 173 8.42 -5.33 5.71
CA PRO A 173 8.72 -5.82 7.06
C PRO A 173 7.62 -6.75 7.59
N ASP A 174 8.01 -7.73 8.41
CA ASP A 174 7.08 -8.72 8.97
C ASP A 174 6.02 -8.04 9.85
N GLU A 175 6.32 -6.91 10.50
CA GLU A 175 5.36 -6.14 11.30
C GLU A 175 4.15 -5.64 10.46
N VAL A 176 4.38 -5.29 9.19
CA VAL A 176 3.31 -4.92 8.26
C VAL A 176 2.43 -6.13 7.97
N VAL A 177 3.08 -7.28 7.70
CA VAL A 177 2.42 -8.54 7.33
C VAL A 177 1.56 -9.05 8.48
N ASP A 178 2.11 -9.05 9.69
CA ASP A 178 1.42 -9.47 10.91
C ASP A 178 0.20 -8.59 11.17
N THR A 179 0.35 -7.27 11.01
CA THR A 179 -0.77 -6.34 11.19
C THR A 179 -1.89 -6.62 10.19
N VAL A 180 -1.57 -6.87 8.90
CA VAL A 180 -2.58 -7.25 7.89
C VAL A 180 -3.22 -8.60 8.25
N GLY A 181 -2.42 -9.57 8.68
CA GLY A 181 -2.89 -10.88 9.13
C GLY A 181 -3.91 -10.80 10.26
N VAL A 182 -3.73 -9.87 11.20
CA VAL A 182 -4.64 -9.68 12.35
C VAL A 182 -5.87 -8.84 11.99
N THR A 183 -5.73 -7.85 11.11
CA THR A 183 -6.79 -6.85 10.87
C THR A 183 -7.68 -7.15 9.66
N ALA A 184 -7.14 -7.78 8.62
CA ALA A 184 -7.83 -7.98 7.35
C ALA A 184 -8.27 -9.44 7.11
N LEU A 185 -7.73 -10.41 7.86
CA LEU A 185 -7.96 -11.82 7.62
C LEU A 185 -8.60 -12.52 8.83
N PRO A 186 -9.66 -13.32 8.62
CA PRO A 186 -10.27 -14.09 9.70
C PRO A 186 -9.34 -15.23 10.14
N SER A 187 -9.38 -15.56 11.43
CA SER A 187 -8.81 -16.81 11.94
C SER A 187 -9.90 -17.88 11.97
N GLU A 188 -9.52 -19.15 11.76
CA GLU A 188 -10.45 -20.27 11.92
C GLU A 188 -10.99 -20.38 13.35
N ASP A 189 -10.22 -19.94 14.35
CA ASP A 189 -10.62 -19.89 15.75
C ASP A 189 -11.02 -18.48 16.21
N SER A 190 -12.31 -18.28 16.44
CA SER A 190 -12.87 -16.98 16.91
C SER A 190 -12.33 -16.52 18.28
N VAL A 191 -11.78 -17.43 19.08
CA VAL A 191 -11.12 -17.13 20.36
C VAL A 191 -9.69 -16.66 20.10
N SER A 192 -8.97 -17.34 19.20
CA SER A 192 -7.61 -17.00 18.77
C SER A 192 -7.57 -15.64 18.05
N GLU A 193 -8.57 -15.34 17.22
CA GLU A 193 -8.74 -14.02 16.57
C GLU A 193 -8.85 -12.89 17.61
N ARG A 194 -9.76 -13.05 18.58
CA ARG A 194 -9.96 -12.06 19.65
C ARG A 194 -8.72 -11.89 20.52
N ARG A 195 -7.98 -12.98 20.78
CA ARG A 195 -6.73 -12.94 21.54
C ARG A 195 -5.63 -12.19 20.80
N ARG A 196 -5.38 -12.51 19.53
CA ARG A 196 -4.40 -11.81 18.68
C ARG A 196 -4.74 -10.33 18.53
N LYS A 197 -6.03 -10.01 18.37
CA LYS A 197 -6.49 -8.62 18.29
C LYS A 197 -6.30 -7.86 19.61
N LEU A 198 -6.51 -8.53 20.76
CA LEU A 198 -6.25 -7.96 22.07
C LEU A 198 -4.75 -7.70 22.28
N GLU A 199 -3.90 -8.68 21.98
CA GLU A 199 -2.43 -8.55 22.06
C GLU A 199 -1.91 -7.42 21.16
N TYR A 200 -2.45 -7.30 19.94
CA TYR A 200 -2.12 -6.20 19.04
C TYR A 200 -2.50 -4.82 19.62
N LEU A 201 -3.68 -4.71 20.22
CA LEU A 201 -4.14 -3.46 20.85
C LEU A 201 -3.30 -3.10 22.09
N GLU A 202 -2.95 -4.08 22.93
CA GLU A 202 -2.06 -3.88 24.08
C GLU A 202 -0.66 -3.43 23.62
N MET A 203 -0.11 -4.04 22.57
CA MET A 203 1.17 -3.63 21.98
C MET A 203 1.11 -2.19 21.43
N GLN A 204 0.02 -1.84 20.74
CA GLN A 204 -0.21 -0.48 20.26
C GLN A 204 -0.28 0.52 21.42
N GLU A 205 -0.98 0.17 22.50
CA GLU A 205 -1.11 1.02 23.70
C GLU A 205 0.26 1.27 24.35
N GLU A 206 1.08 0.24 24.50
CA GLU A 206 2.45 0.38 25.02
C GLU A 206 3.32 1.24 24.10
N LEU A 207 3.23 1.06 22.78
CA LEU A 207 3.95 1.91 21.82
C LEU A 207 3.53 3.38 21.94
N ILE A 208 2.23 3.64 22.13
CA ILE A 208 1.68 4.99 22.34
C ILE A 208 2.23 5.57 23.64
N LYS A 209 2.22 4.81 24.75
CA LYS A 209 2.78 5.24 26.04
C LYS A 209 4.26 5.59 25.92
N VAL A 210 5.05 4.73 25.29
CA VAL A 210 6.50 4.94 25.09
C VAL A 210 6.76 6.16 24.21
N ASN A 211 6.05 6.31 23.10
CA ASN A 211 6.18 7.48 22.22
C ASN A 211 5.76 8.77 22.94
N PHE A 212 4.66 8.75 23.67
CA PHE A 212 4.21 9.88 24.47
C PHE A 212 5.26 10.25 25.53
N PHE A 213 5.79 9.26 26.25
CA PHE A 213 6.84 9.46 27.24
C PHE A 213 8.10 10.07 26.62
N ASN A 214 8.55 9.56 25.46
CA ASN A 214 9.70 10.10 24.74
C ASN A 214 9.48 11.53 24.22
N VAL A 215 8.27 11.87 23.78
CA VAL A 215 7.92 13.25 23.37
C VAL A 215 7.95 14.19 24.57
N VAL A 216 7.37 13.78 25.70
CA VAL A 216 7.40 14.55 26.95
C VAL A 216 8.82 14.72 27.46
N LEU A 217 9.62 13.66 27.51
CA LEU A 217 11.01 13.70 27.98
C LEU A 217 11.86 14.64 27.12
N ASN A 218 11.74 14.56 25.79
CA ASN A 218 12.43 15.46 24.87
C ASN A 218 11.99 16.92 25.00
N SER A 219 10.74 17.18 25.40
CA SER A 219 10.26 18.53 25.71
C SER A 219 10.81 19.08 27.03
N PHE A 220 11.19 18.22 27.97
CA PHE A 220 11.80 18.61 29.25
C PHE A 220 13.31 18.83 29.13
N ILE A 221 14.01 18.07 28.29
CA ILE A 221 15.47 18.20 28.08
C ILE A 221 15.84 19.43 27.23
N LYS A 222 14.89 19.99 26.48
CA LYS A 222 15.08 21.21 25.66
C LYS A 222 14.72 22.53 26.38
N LYS A 223 14.39 22.50 27.67
CA LYS A 223 14.24 23.67 28.54
C LYS A 223 15.39 23.74 29.53
#